data_AF-A0A1F5EAU5-F1
#
_entry.id   AF-A0A1F5EAU5-F1
#
_cell.length_a   1.000
_cell.length_b   1.000
_cell.length_c   1.000
_cell.angle_alpha   90.00
_cell.angle_beta   90.00
_cell.angle_gamma   90.00
#
_symmetry.space_group_name_H-M   'P 1'
#
loop_
_entity.id
_entity.type
_entity.pdbx_description
1 polymer ?
#
loop_
_entity_poly.entity_id
_entity_poly.type
_entity_poly.pdbx_seq_one_letter_code
_entity_poly.pdbx_strand_id
1 'polypeptide(L)'
;MDSGTHLPVTHRIYAKIFELLEAHQEGLRWSELLSKLKESDSSFHPKTVNGCVWKLIEKFPDKVYKPSKGLFRLLKYRSAA
;
A
#
# COMPACT_ATOMS: atom_id res chain seq x y z
N MET A 1 2.81 9.61 -30.96
CA MET A 1 2.10 8.35 -30.70
C MET A 1 2.50 7.93 -29.30
N ASP A 2 1.73 8.36 -28.30
CA ASP A 2 1.96 7.99 -26.90
C ASP A 2 1.82 6.46 -26.79
N SER A 3 2.94 5.77 -26.56
CA SER A 3 2.96 4.35 -26.27
C SER A 3 2.29 4.14 -24.92
N GLY A 4 0.98 3.89 -24.95
CA GLY A 4 0.16 3.57 -23.78
C GLY A 4 0.76 2.41 -23.00
N THR A 5 1.53 2.74 -21.98
CA THR A 5 2.19 1.74 -21.15
C THR A 5 1.12 1.16 -20.23
N HIS A 6 0.63 -0.03 -20.56
CA HIS A 6 -0.30 -0.75 -19.70
C HIS A 6 0.44 -1.17 -18.42
N LEU A 7 0.29 -0.38 -17.36
CA LEU A 7 0.91 -0.68 -16.08
C LEU A 7 0.30 -1.97 -15.49
N PRO A 8 1.12 -2.88 -14.94
CA PRO A 8 0.62 -4.04 -14.20
C PRO A 8 -0.34 -3.63 -13.09
N VAL A 9 -1.36 -4.46 -12.82
CA VAL A 9 -2.33 -4.25 -11.73
C VAL A 9 -1.67 -3.98 -10.37
N THR A 10 -0.49 -4.56 -10.13
CA THR A 10 0.29 -4.34 -8.91
C THR A 10 0.73 -2.88 -8.73
N HIS A 11 1.03 -2.16 -9.82
CA HIS A 11 1.36 -0.72 -9.73
C HIS A 11 0.15 0.09 -9.27
N ARG A 12 -1.05 -0.22 -9.77
CA ARG A 12 -2.30 0.39 -9.32
C ARG A 12 -2.58 0.10 -7.85
N ILE A 13 -2.35 -1.14 -7.41
CA ILE A 13 -2.47 -1.53 -6.00
C ILE A 13 -1.47 -0.75 -5.12
N TYR A 14 -0.21 -0.66 -5.51
CA TYR A 14 0.79 0.09 -4.74
C TYR A 14 0.49 1.59 -4.69
N ALA A 15 0.11 2.18 -5.83
CA ALA A 15 -0.33 3.57 -5.86
C ALA A 15 -1.48 3.79 -4.86
N LYS A 16 -2.47 2.89 -4.86
CA LYS A 16 -3.58 2.99 -3.92
C LYS A 16 -3.19 2.79 -2.46
N ILE A 17 -2.26 1.87 -2.17
CA ILE A 17 -1.69 1.71 -0.82
C ILE A 17 -1.04 3.02 -0.36
N PHE A 18 -0.25 3.68 -1.20
CA PHE A 18 0.39 4.94 -0.86
C PHE A 18 -0.63 6.05 -0.63
N GLU A 19 -1.65 6.20 -1.49
CA GLU A 19 -2.75 7.14 -1.27
C GLU A 19 -3.45 6.92 0.09
N LEU A 20 -3.73 5.66 0.43
CA LEU A 20 -4.35 5.31 1.71
C LEU A 20 -3.44 5.65 2.90
N LEU A 21 -2.15 5.32 2.83
CA LEU A 21 -1.21 5.64 3.91
C LEU A 21 -0.90 7.14 4.03
N GLU A 22 -1.01 7.89 2.93
CA GLU A 22 -0.93 9.35 2.93
C GLU A 22 -2.13 9.96 3.68
N ALA A 23 -3.34 9.47 3.39
CA ALA A 23 -4.56 9.91 4.04
C ALA A 23 -4.65 9.52 5.53
N HIS A 24 -3.86 8.53 5.97
CA HIS A 24 -3.85 8.00 7.32
C HIS A 24 -2.45 8.11 7.93
N GLN A 25 -2.11 9.29 8.44
CA GLN A 25 -0.75 9.61 8.91
C GLN A 25 -0.24 8.67 10.01
N GLU A 26 -1.12 8.11 10.85
CA GLU A 26 -0.80 7.13 11.90
C GLU A 26 -0.52 5.72 11.35
N GLY A 27 -0.83 5.50 10.07
CA GLY A 27 -0.75 4.22 9.39
C GLY A 27 -2.08 3.47 9.37
N LEU A 28 -2.05 2.28 8.76
CA LEU A 28 -3.20 1.39 8.66
C LEU A 28 -2.82 -0.03 9.04
N ARG A 29 -3.73 -0.74 9.71
CA ARG A 29 -3.57 -2.18 9.94
C ARG A 29 -3.74 -2.97 8.64
N TRP A 30 -3.18 -4.17 8.64
CA TRP A 30 -3.30 -5.13 7.54
C TRP A 30 -4.75 -5.32 7.08
N SER A 31 -5.66 -5.62 8.01
CA SER A 31 -7.09 -5.82 7.72
C SER A 31 -7.74 -4.57 7.12
N GLU A 32 -7.40 -3.39 7.62
CA GLU A 32 -7.91 -2.11 7.12
C GLU A 32 -7.40 -1.83 5.70
N LEU A 33 -6.12 -2.06 5.43
CA LEU A 33 -5.55 -1.95 4.09
C LEU A 33 -6.26 -2.88 3.10
N LEU A 34 -6.46 -4.15 3.46
CA LEU A 34 -7.16 -5.10 2.60
C LEU A 34 -8.60 -4.67 2.32
N SER A 35 -9.34 -4.24 3.35
CA SER A 35 -10.72 -3.76 3.20
C SER A 35 -10.77 -2.55 2.27
N LYS A 36 -9.99 -1.50 2.58
CA LYS A 36 -9.98 -0.25 1.82
C LYS A 36 -9.56 -0.45 0.37
N LEU A 37 -8.62 -1.35 0.09
CA LEU A 37 -8.21 -1.67 -1.28
C LEU A 37 -9.34 -2.36 -2.05
N LYS A 38 -10.02 -3.34 -1.44
CA LYS A 38 -11.16 -4.02 -2.05
C LYS A 38 -12.34 -3.07 -2.28
N GLU A 39 -12.59 -2.17 -1.33
CA GLU A 39 -13.64 -1.15 -1.42
C GLU A 39 -13.33 -0.11 -2.51
N SER A 40 -12.04 0.23 -2.68
CA SER A 40 -11.64 1.19 -3.70
C SER A 40 -11.71 0.67 -5.13
N ASP A 41 -11.45 -0.62 -5.33
CA ASP A 41 -11.50 -1.25 -6.65
C ASP A 41 -11.76 -2.74 -6.50
N SER A 42 -13.00 -3.15 -6.81
CA SER A 42 -13.42 -4.55 -6.74
C SER A 42 -12.79 -5.45 -7.80
N SER A 43 -12.11 -4.88 -8.81
CA SER A 43 -11.32 -5.66 -9.79
C SER A 43 -10.00 -6.17 -9.22
N PHE A 44 -9.55 -5.64 -8.08
CA PHE A 44 -8.33 -6.13 -7.44
C PHE A 44 -8.52 -7.53 -6.87
N HIS A 45 -7.84 -8.50 -7.48
CA HIS A 45 -7.91 -9.88 -7.03
C HIS A 45 -7.31 -10.03 -5.61
N PRO A 46 -8.00 -10.66 -4.65
CA PRO A 46 -7.57 -10.72 -3.25
C PRO A 46 -6.17 -11.30 -3.03
N LYS A 47 -5.79 -12.35 -3.78
CA LYS A 47 -4.44 -12.93 -3.67
C LYS A 47 -3.35 -11.94 -4.10
N THR A 48 -3.63 -11.11 -5.10
CA THR A 48 -2.68 -10.10 -5.60
C THR A 48 -2.53 -8.98 -4.59
N VAL A 49 -3.64 -8.52 -4.00
CA VAL A 49 -3.63 -7.52 -2.92
C VAL A 49 -2.83 -8.05 -1.73
N ASN A 50 -3.12 -9.26 -1.25
CA ASN A 50 -2.40 -9.88 -0.13
C ASN A 50 -0.90 -9.97 -0.42
N GLY A 51 -0.51 -10.41 -1.62
CA GLY A 51 0.88 -10.47 -2.04
C GLY A 51 1.56 -9.10 -2.09
N CYS A 52 0.85 -8.06 -2.55
CA CYS A 52 1.37 -6.69 -2.59
C CYS A 52 1.60 -6.14 -1.18
N VAL A 53 0.62 -6.28 -0.28
CA VAL A 53 0.73 -5.80 1.11
C VAL A 53 1.79 -6.57 1.89
N TRP A 54 1.92 -7.89 1.67
CA TRP A 54 2.97 -8.70 2.30
C TRP A 54 4.37 -8.23 1.93
N LYS A 55 4.62 -8.01 0.63
CA LYS A 55 5.93 -7.57 0.10
C LYS A 55 6.15 -6.06 0.22
N LEU A 56 5.23 -5.30 0.81
CA LEU A 56 5.25 -3.83 0.80
C LEU A 56 6.55 -3.26 1.39
N ILE A 57 6.96 -3.78 2.56
CA ILE A 57 8.19 -3.34 3.24
C ILE A 57 9.47 -3.83 2.57
N GLU A 58 9.41 -4.97 1.87
CA GLU A 58 10.56 -5.49 1.12
C GLU A 58 10.78 -4.70 -0.17
N LYS A 59 9.70 -4.26 -0.83
CA LYS A 59 9.75 -3.49 -2.06
C LYS A 59 9.98 -1.99 -1.86
N PHE A 60 9.52 -1.43 -0.74
CA PHE A 60 9.63 0.01 -0.45
C PHE A 60 10.16 0.26 0.96
N PRO A 61 11.34 -0.29 1.32
CA PRO A 61 11.92 -0.13 2.66
C PRO A 61 12.28 1.33 2.98
N ASP A 62 12.50 2.15 1.95
CA ASP A 62 12.76 3.59 2.03
C ASP A 62 11.49 4.44 2.18
N LYS A 63 10.29 3.86 2.04
CA LYS A 63 9.02 4.60 2.12
C LYS A 63 8.10 4.10 3.22
N VAL A 64 8.06 2.81 3.50
CA VAL A 64 7.11 2.19 4.43
C VAL A 64 7.86 1.41 5.49
N TYR A 65 7.44 1.58 6.74
CA TYR A 65 7.91 0.77 7.86
C TYR A 65 6.74 0.23 8.67
N LYS A 66 7.03 -0.66 9.63
CA LYS A 66 6.03 -1.25 10.53
C LYS A 66 6.32 -0.83 11.97
N PRO A 67 5.58 0.14 12.53
CA PRO A 67 5.73 0.52 13.94
C PRO A 67 5.37 -0.63 14.90
N SER A 68 4.45 -1.51 14.48
CA SER A 68 4.08 -2.72 15.22
C SER A 68 3.61 -3.83 14.26
N LYS A 69 3.40 -5.06 14.76
CA LYS A 69 2.94 -6.18 13.93
C LYS A 69 1.63 -5.82 13.22
N GLY A 70 1.66 -5.90 11.89
CA GLY A 70 0.51 -5.66 11.04
C GLY A 70 0.09 -4.19 10.88
N LEU A 71 0.82 -3.22 11.43
CA LEU A 71 0.61 -1.79 11.17
C LEU A 71 1.63 -1.31 10.15
N PHE A 72 1.17 -0.62 9.09
CA PHE A 72 2.02 -0.05 8.05
C PHE A 72 1.90 1.46 8.07
N ARG A 73 3.03 2.18 7.97
CA ARG A 73 3.06 3.64 8.03
C ARG A 73 4.14 4.19 7.11
N LEU A 74 3.92 5.37 6.54
CA LEU A 74 4.95 6.06 5.76
C LEU A 74 6.08 6.58 6.66
N LEU A 75 7.32 6.41 6.20
CA LEU A 75 8.51 6.85 6.93
C LEU A 75 8.53 8.35 7.16
N LYS A 76 8.00 9.16 6.24
CA LYS A 76 7.93 10.62 6.42
C LYS A 76 7.05 11.08 7.60
N TYR A 77 6.16 10.22 8.09
CA TYR A 77 5.34 10.49 9.29
C TYR A 77 5.93 9.87 10.55
N ARG A 78 7.09 9.22 10.45
CA ARG A 78 7.85 8.81 11.63
C ARG A 78 8.40 10.09 12.26
N SER A 79 7.73 10.57 13.31
CA SER A 79 8.31 11.61 14.14
C SER A 79 9.67 11.14 14.62
N ALA A 80 10.70 11.97 14.42
CA ALA A 80 11.93 11.83 15.19
C ALA A 80 11.53 11.97 16.66
N ALA A 81 11.91 10.99 17.48
CA ALA A 81 11.75 11.06 18.92
C ALA A 81 12.56 12.24 19.49
#